data_AF-A0A7Y3JYL3-F1
#
_entry.id   AF-A0A7Y3JYL3-F1
#
_cell.length_a   1.000
_cell.length_b   1.000
_cell.length_c   1.000
_cell.angle_alpha   90.00
_cell.angle_beta   90.00
_cell.angle_gamma   90.00
#
_symmetry.space_group_name_H-M   'P 1'
#
loop_
_entity.id
_entity.type
_entity.pdbx_description
1 polymer ?
#
loop_
_entity_poly.entity_id
_entity_poly.type
_entity_poly.pdbx_seq_one_letter_code
_entity_poly.pdbx_strand_id
1 'polypeptide(L)'
;NDFDLAANNGGWQWAASTGCDEQPWFRIFNPVTQSERFDASGKFIRRYLPELSDCPDPYLHAPWTLPLAEQRARSFLIGRDYPAPLVDHALARDTTLAMFKAMANRDGAD
;
A
#
# COMPACT_ATOMS: atom_id res chain seq x y z
N ASN A 1 -25.14 10.94 -3.23
CA ASN A 1 -24.27 11.17 -2.06
C ASN A 1 -24.18 9.83 -1.35
N ASP A 2 -22.98 9.27 -1.24
CA ASP A 2 -22.69 7.93 -0.72
C ASP A 2 -22.15 7.93 0.72
N PHE A 3 -21.91 9.12 1.28
CA PHE A 3 -21.52 9.25 2.68
C PHE A 3 -22.62 8.78 3.64
N ASP A 4 -22.29 7.77 4.44
CA ASP A 4 -23.06 7.32 5.59
C ASP A 4 -22.15 7.23 6.82
N LEU A 5 -22.57 7.84 7.93
CA LEU A 5 -21.74 7.93 9.13
C LEU A 5 -21.47 6.57 9.75
N ALA A 6 -22.48 5.69 9.79
CA ALA A 6 -22.37 4.38 10.43
C ALA A 6 -21.46 3.46 9.62
N ALA A 7 -21.66 3.37 8.31
CA ALA A 7 -20.85 2.58 7.39
C ALA A 7 -19.40 3.07 7.36
N ASN A 8 -19.17 4.39 7.32
CA ASN A 8 -17.82 4.94 7.34
C ASN A 8 -17.12 4.66 8.68
N ASN A 9 -17.77 4.88 9.82
CA ASN A 9 -17.19 4.60 11.13
C ASN A 9 -16.85 3.10 11.30
N GLY A 10 -17.77 2.21 10.94
CA GLY A 10 -17.55 0.77 10.99
C GLY A 10 -16.39 0.32 10.09
N GLY A 11 -16.32 0.85 8.86
CA GLY A 11 -15.21 0.55 7.93
C GLY A 11 -13.85 1.00 8.44
N TRP A 12 -13.76 2.18 9.05
CA TRP A 12 -12.52 2.68 9.66
C TRP A 12 -12.11 1.86 10.87
N GLN A 13 -13.05 1.47 11.75
CA GLN A 13 -12.75 0.59 12.89
C GLN A 13 -12.21 -0.75 12.42
N TRP A 14 -12.86 -1.36 11.43
CA TRP A 14 -12.46 -2.62 10.83
C TRP A 14 -11.03 -2.58 10.29
N ALA A 15 -10.68 -1.53 9.54
CA ALA A 15 -9.34 -1.34 8.98
C ALA A 15 -8.27 -1.01 10.04
N ALA A 16 -8.67 -0.38 11.14
CA ALA A 16 -7.79 -0.04 12.27
C ALA A 16 -7.57 -1.19 13.26
N SER A 17 -8.10 -2.39 12.98
CA SER A 17 -8.04 -3.54 13.88
C SER A 17 -8.73 -3.28 15.23
N THR A 18 -9.86 -2.58 15.20
CA THR A 18 -10.69 -2.28 16.37
C THR A 18 -12.15 -2.66 16.11
N GLY A 19 -12.89 -3.05 17.14
CA GLY A 19 -14.32 -3.39 17.03
C GLY A 19 -14.62 -4.84 17.40
N CYS A 20 -15.71 -5.38 16.85
CA CYS A 20 -16.20 -6.73 17.14
C CYS A 20 -15.85 -7.77 16.05
N ASP A 21 -15.58 -7.31 14.83
CA ASP A 21 -15.29 -8.14 13.64
C ASP A 21 -14.06 -7.60 12.89
N GLU A 22 -13.07 -7.14 13.63
CA GLU A 22 -11.93 -6.41 13.08
C GLU A 22 -11.01 -7.28 12.24
N GLN A 23 -10.31 -6.64 11.28
CA GLN A 23 -9.18 -7.29 10.65
C GLN A 23 -8.07 -7.47 11.70
N PRO A 24 -7.47 -8.67 11.86
CA PRO A 24 -6.39 -8.86 12.82
C PRO A 24 -5.18 -7.96 12.54
N TRP A 25 -4.66 -7.28 13.57
CA TRP A 25 -3.57 -6.29 13.47
C TRP A 25 -2.28 -6.82 12.82
N PHE A 26 -2.03 -8.13 12.91
CA PHE A 26 -0.85 -8.75 12.30
C PHE A 26 -0.99 -8.95 10.79
N ARG A 27 -2.19 -8.75 10.22
CA ARG A 27 -2.47 -8.92 8.81
C ARG A 27 -2.18 -7.62 8.06
N ILE A 28 -0.91 -7.39 7.75
CA ILE A 28 -0.46 -6.23 6.95
C ILE A 28 -0.19 -6.70 5.52
N PHE A 29 -1.02 -6.25 4.57
CA PHE A 29 -0.86 -6.60 3.17
C PHE A 29 0.18 -5.73 2.47
N ASN A 30 0.85 -6.30 1.47
CA ASN A 30 1.73 -5.55 0.58
C ASN A 30 0.90 -4.88 -0.54
N PRO A 31 0.92 -3.54 -0.68
CA PRO A 31 0.18 -2.84 -1.72
C PRO A 31 0.51 -3.33 -3.14
N VAL A 32 1.76 -3.71 -3.41
CA VAL A 32 2.18 -4.25 -4.71
C VAL A 32 1.41 -5.52 -5.01
N THR A 33 1.45 -6.51 -4.11
CA THR A 33 0.78 -7.80 -4.34
C THR A 33 -0.75 -7.68 -4.33
N GLN A 34 -1.32 -6.73 -3.58
CA GLN A 34 -2.75 -6.43 -3.68
C GLN A 34 -3.10 -5.84 -5.04
N SER A 35 -2.30 -4.90 -5.54
CA SER A 35 -2.54 -4.28 -6.83
C SER A 35 -2.41 -5.28 -7.99
N GLU A 36 -1.43 -6.18 -7.95
CA GLU A 36 -1.30 -7.27 -8.94
C GLU A 36 -2.52 -8.20 -8.91
N ARG A 37 -3.05 -8.49 -7.71
CA ARG A 37 -4.22 -9.35 -7.54
C ARG A 37 -5.52 -8.72 -8.04
N PHE A 38 -5.73 -7.43 -7.78
CA PHE A 38 -7.00 -6.75 -8.04
C PHE A 38 -7.02 -5.91 -9.33
N ASP A 39 -5.85 -5.59 -9.88
CA ASP A 39 -5.68 -4.87 -11.14
C ASP A 39 -4.52 -5.46 -11.96
N ALA A 40 -4.55 -6.76 -12.23
CA ALA A 40 -3.45 -7.47 -12.93
C ALA A 40 -3.04 -6.85 -14.28
N SER A 41 -3.97 -6.16 -14.97
CA SER A 41 -3.68 -5.46 -16.24
C SER A 41 -3.30 -3.99 -16.06
N GLY A 42 -3.32 -3.47 -14.83
CA GLY A 42 -2.97 -2.09 -14.55
C GLY A 42 -3.94 -1.04 -15.08
N LYS A 43 -5.16 -1.43 -15.44
CA LYS A 43 -6.12 -0.52 -16.10
C LYS A 43 -6.59 0.56 -15.14
N PHE A 44 -6.75 0.22 -13.87
CA PHE A 44 -7.09 1.18 -12.83
C PHE A 44 -5.91 2.12 -12.60
N ILE A 45 -4.70 1.59 -12.43
CA ILE A 45 -3.48 2.37 -12.22
C ILE A 45 -3.28 3.37 -13.37
N ARG A 46 -3.25 2.92 -14.63
CA ARG A 46 -3.03 3.81 -15.80
C ARG A 46 -4.14 4.84 -15.99
N ARG A 47 -5.36 4.56 -15.54
CA ARG A 47 -6.49 5.51 -15.61
C ARG A 47 -6.34 6.67 -14.64
N TYR A 48 -5.85 6.39 -13.43
CA TYR A 48 -5.80 7.39 -12.35
C TYR A 48 -4.41 7.99 -12.12
N LEU A 49 -3.35 7.34 -12.61
CA LEU A 49 -1.97 7.81 -12.60
C LEU A 49 -1.46 7.88 -14.05
N PRO A 50 -1.88 8.90 -14.82
CA PRO A 50 -1.53 9.02 -16.24
C PRO A 50 -0.01 9.13 -16.48
N GLU A 51 0.76 9.62 -15.51
CA GLU A 51 2.23 9.63 -15.55
C GLU A 51 2.85 8.22 -15.63
N LEU A 52 2.09 7.17 -15.26
CA LEU A 52 2.48 5.78 -15.38
C LEU A 52 1.93 5.11 -16.66
N SER A 53 1.26 5.83 -17.55
CA SER A 53 0.61 5.26 -18.75
C SER A 53 1.57 4.48 -19.65
N ASP A 54 2.84 4.88 -19.68
CA ASP A 54 3.88 4.31 -20.55
C ASP A 54 4.88 3.44 -19.76
N CYS A 55 4.62 3.21 -18.47
CA CYS A 55 5.40 2.28 -17.65
C CYS A 55 5.19 0.85 -18.18
N PRO A 56 6.25 0.05 -18.41
CA PRO A 56 6.08 -1.33 -18.87
C PRO A 56 5.36 -2.20 -17.84
N ASP A 57 4.52 -3.12 -18.32
CA ASP A 57 3.67 -3.97 -17.46
C ASP A 57 4.41 -4.65 -16.29
N PRO A 58 5.62 -5.23 -16.47
CA PRO A 58 6.34 -5.88 -15.36
C PRO A 58 6.70 -4.95 -14.20
N TYR A 59 6.74 -3.63 -14.44
CA TYR A 59 7.15 -2.63 -13.45
C TYR A 59 5.98 -1.77 -12.99
N LEU A 60 4.79 -1.89 -13.59
CA LEU A 60 3.68 -0.96 -13.33
C LEU A 60 3.22 -0.96 -11.87
N HIS A 61 3.21 -2.14 -11.23
CA HIS A 61 2.83 -2.29 -9.82
C HIS A 61 3.93 -1.85 -8.84
N ALA A 62 5.17 -1.69 -9.31
CA ALA A 62 6.33 -1.26 -8.53
C ALA A 62 7.27 -0.40 -9.39
N PRO A 63 6.87 0.81 -9.83
CA PRO A 63 7.58 1.56 -10.87
C PRO A 63 9.00 1.98 -10.46
N TRP A 64 9.28 2.06 -9.16
CA TRP A 64 10.63 2.31 -8.63
C TRP A 64 11.63 1.18 -8.90
N THR A 65 11.16 0.00 -9.30
CA THR A 65 12.01 -1.12 -9.70
C THR A 65 12.42 -1.07 -11.17
N LEU A 66 11.86 -0.15 -11.96
CA LEU A 66 12.23 0.07 -13.36
C LEU A 66 13.72 0.47 -13.44
N PRO A 67 14.56 -0.22 -14.24
CA PRO A 67 15.98 0.11 -14.32
C PRO A 67 16.24 1.55 -14.77
N LEU A 68 17.27 2.19 -14.21
CA LEU A 68 17.59 3.59 -14.53
C LEU A 68 17.86 3.83 -16.03
N ALA A 69 18.38 2.83 -16.74
CA ALA A 69 18.57 2.91 -18.19
C ALA A 69 17.23 3.03 -18.94
N GLU A 70 16.23 2.23 -18.56
CA GLU A 70 14.88 2.30 -19.12
C GLU A 70 14.16 3.60 -18.74
N GLN A 71 14.31 4.04 -17.49
CA GLN A 71 13.82 5.33 -17.03
C GLN A 71 14.33 6.48 -17.92
N ARG A 72 15.65 6.52 -18.19
CA ARG A 72 16.28 7.51 -19.07
C ARG A 72 15.81 7.41 -20.52
N ALA A 73 15.72 6.19 -21.06
CA ALA A 73 15.25 5.96 -22.43
C ALA A 73 13.82 6.47 -22.66
N ARG A 74 12.99 6.45 -21.61
CA ARG A 74 11.59 6.90 -21.62
C ARG A 74 11.39 8.35 -21.16
N SER A 75 12.47 9.05 -20.81
CA SER A 75 12.42 10.39 -20.20
C SER A 75 11.54 10.47 -18.94
N PHE A 76 11.42 9.36 -18.21
CA PHE A 76 10.62 9.21 -17.00
C PHE A 76 11.52 8.78 -15.84
N LEU A 77 11.64 9.61 -14.80
CA LEU A 77 12.53 9.40 -13.67
C LEU A 77 11.75 9.27 -12.36
N ILE A 78 12.03 8.18 -11.65
CA ILE A 78 11.57 8.01 -10.28
C ILE A 78 12.25 9.05 -9.38
N GLY A 79 11.46 9.71 -8.53
CA GLY A 79 11.86 10.86 -7.72
C GLY A 79 11.68 12.22 -8.38
N ARG A 80 11.39 12.28 -9.70
CA ARG A 80 11.05 13.53 -10.41
C ARG A 80 9.62 13.50 -10.94
N ASP A 81 9.32 12.49 -11.77
CA ASP A 81 8.03 12.39 -12.48
C ASP A 81 7.04 11.50 -11.73
N TYR A 82 7.56 10.55 -10.92
CA TYR A 82 6.77 9.75 -9.99
C TYR A 82 7.62 9.45 -8.75
N PRO A 83 7.08 9.54 -7.51
CA PRO A 83 7.88 9.40 -6.31
C PRO A 83 8.44 7.98 -6.12
N ALA A 84 9.59 7.89 -5.46
CA ALA A 84 10.05 6.63 -4.87
C ALA A 84 9.16 6.29 -3.65
N PRO A 85 9.10 5.01 -3.22
CA PRO A 85 8.41 4.63 -1.99
C PRO A 85 8.91 5.45 -0.80
N LEU A 86 7.98 6.02 -0.04
CA LEU A 86 8.30 6.78 1.17
C LEU A 86 8.85 5.90 2.29
N VAL A 87 8.46 4.62 2.29
CA VAL A 87 8.86 3.63 3.28
C VAL A 87 9.19 2.31 2.60
N ASP A 88 10.14 1.57 3.16
CA ASP A 88 10.31 0.16 2.87
C ASP A 88 9.17 -0.61 3.55
N HIS A 89 8.36 -1.33 2.77
CA HIS A 89 7.20 -2.05 3.28
C HIS A 89 7.59 -3.13 4.29
N ALA A 90 8.67 -3.88 4.04
CA ALA A 90 9.10 -4.96 4.92
C ALA A 90 9.51 -4.41 6.28
N LEU A 91 10.29 -3.33 6.29
CA LEU A 91 10.71 -2.65 7.52
C LEU A 91 9.51 -2.02 8.25
N ALA A 92 8.61 -1.35 7.53
CA ALA A 92 7.41 -0.75 8.12
C ALA A 92 6.50 -1.81 8.75
N ARG A 93 6.33 -2.94 8.08
CA ARG A 93 5.58 -4.09 8.58
C ARG A 93 6.20 -4.61 9.88
N ASP A 94 7.51 -4.86 9.90
CA ASP A 94 8.17 -5.44 11.08
C ASP A 94 8.13 -4.48 12.27
N THR A 95 8.33 -3.17 12.01
CA THR A 95 8.19 -2.11 13.01
C THR A 95 6.78 -2.11 13.60
N THR A 96 5.75 -2.17 12.75
CA THR A 96 4.35 -2.18 13.18
C THR A 96 4.03 -3.41 14.04
N LEU A 97 4.46 -4.60 13.60
CA LEU A 97 4.26 -5.84 14.36
C LEU A 97 4.96 -5.82 15.72
N ALA A 98 6.15 -5.21 15.81
CA ALA A 98 6.87 -5.05 17.07
C ALA A 98 6.12 -4.11 18.03
N MET A 99 5.59 -2.99 17.52
CA MET A 99 4.79 -2.05 18.32
C MET A 99 3.53 -2.70 18.89
N PHE A 100 2.75 -3.43 18.07
CA PHE A 100 1.56 -4.12 18.54
C PHE A 100 1.87 -5.20 19.58
N LYS A 101 2.94 -5.99 19.39
CA LYS A 101 3.39 -6.97 20.39
C LYS A 101 3.79 -6.32 21.71
N ALA A 102 4.48 -5.17 21.66
CA ALA A 102 4.87 -4.44 22.86
C ALA A 102 3.65 -3.92 23.64
N MET A 103 2.59 -3.50 22.95
CA MET A 103 1.32 -3.10 23.58
C MET A 103 0.59 -4.28 24.22
N ALA A 104 0.44 -5.39 23.50
CA ALA A 104 -0.21 -6.59 24.03
C ALA A 104 0.48 -7.13 25.30
N ASN A 105 1.81 -7.00 25.39
CA ASN A 105 2.56 -7.41 26.58
C ASN A 105 2.38 -6.46 27.77
N ARG A 106 1.98 -5.20 27.55
CA ARG A 106 1.69 -4.25 28.64
C ARG A 106 0.32 -4.56 29.26
N ASP A 107 -0.68 -4.84 28.43
CA ASP A 107 -2.04 -5.10 28.89
C ASP A 107 -2.19 -6.45 29.63
N GLY A 108 -1.23 -7.37 29.47
CA GLY A 108 -1.17 -8.64 30.21
C GLY A 108 -0.33 -8.60 31.50
N ALA A 109 0.23 -7.44 31.86
CA ALA A 109 1.07 -7.25 33.05
C ALA A 109 0.35 -6.49 34.19
N ASP A 110 -0.93 -6.14 34.00
CA ASP A 110 -1.81 -5.52 34.98
C ASP A 110 -2.83 -6.52 35.57
#